data_AF-A0A5C8DE10-F1
#
_entry.id   AF-A0A5C8DE10-F1
#
_cell.length_a   1.000
_cell.length_b   1.000
_cell.length_c   1.000
_cell.angle_alpha   90.00
_cell.angle_beta   90.00
_cell.angle_gamma   90.00
#
_symmetry.space_group_name_H-M   'P 1'
#
loop_
_entity.id
_entity.type
_entity.pdbx_description
1 polymer ?
#
loop_
_entity_poly.entity_id
_entity_poly.type
_entity_poly.pdbx_seq_one_letter_code
_entity_poly.pdbx_strand_id
1 'polypeptide(L)'
;MKIRTIVITTALSLFVTGAIAQESVKTIFKSNPRSSGGYGAISNKFTQIRGKYANMSGLYGGWFINQRLMIGAGAAAVTSNIPGVRIH
;
A
#
# COMPACT_ATOMS: atom_id res chain seq x y z
N MET A 1 15.26 27.02 -19.20
CA MET A 1 13.88 26.48 -19.06
C MET A 1 13.79 24.97 -19.32
N LYS A 2 14.54 24.41 -20.29
CA LYS A 2 14.49 22.98 -20.68
C LYS A 2 14.82 21.96 -19.57
N ILE A 3 15.82 22.23 -18.73
CA ILE A 3 16.26 21.29 -17.65
C ILE A 3 15.21 21.14 -16.53
N ARG A 4 14.55 22.22 -16.13
CA ARG A 4 13.49 22.16 -15.11
C ARG A 4 12.30 21.34 -15.59
N THR A 5 11.92 21.51 -16.86
CA THR A 5 10.84 20.72 -17.47
C THR A 5 11.21 19.24 -17.50
N ILE A 6 12.42 18.88 -17.93
CA ILE A 6 12.89 17.48 -17.99
C ILE A 6 12.87 16.82 -16.61
N VAL A 7 13.38 17.49 -15.57
CA VAL A 7 13.41 16.95 -14.20
C VAL A 7 12.00 16.68 -13.68
N ILE A 8 11.05 17.59 -13.95
CA ILE A 8 9.66 17.42 -13.52
C ILE A 8 8.99 16.28 -14.28
N THR A 9 9.23 16.14 -15.60
CA THR A 9 8.66 15.06 -16.41
C THR A 9 9.20 13.68 -15.99
N THR A 10 10.49 13.57 -15.70
CA THR A 10 11.10 12.32 -15.23
C THR A 10 10.60 11.95 -13.83
N ALA A 11 10.47 12.92 -12.91
CA ALA A 11 9.93 12.67 -11.58
C ALA A 11 8.46 12.18 -11.61
N LEU A 12 7.64 12.71 -12.53
CA LEU A 12 6.24 12.32 -12.67
C LEU A 12 6.09 10.90 -13.24
N SER A 13 7.01 10.47 -14.12
CA SER A 13 7.03 9.13 -14.69
C SER A 13 7.28 8.01 -13.67
N LEU A 14 7.97 8.29 -12.57
CA LEU A 14 8.30 7.31 -11.53
C LEU A 14 7.09 6.92 -10.65
N PHE A 15 5.98 7.65 -10.72
CA PHE A 15 4.77 7.37 -9.95
C PHE A 15 3.80 6.36 -10.63
N VAL A 16 4.06 5.94 -11.88
CA VAL A 16 3.12 5.09 -12.65
C VAL A 16 3.23 3.60 -12.32
N THR A 17 4.37 3.13 -11.81
CA THR A 17 4.59 1.71 -11.48
C THR A 17 4.13 1.36 -10.07
N GLY A 18 2.84 1.04 -9.88
CA GLY A 18 2.39 0.57 -8.55
C GLY A 18 0.97 0.02 -8.37
N ALA A 19 0.13 -0.11 -9.41
CA ALA A 19 -1.31 -0.33 -9.21
C ALA A 19 -1.86 -1.71 -9.66
N ILE A 20 -1.09 -2.80 -9.62
CA ILE A 20 -1.59 -4.14 -9.98
C ILE A 20 -1.59 -5.07 -8.76
N ALA A 21 -2.53 -4.84 -7.83
CA ALA A 21 -3.01 -5.81 -6.84
C ALA A 21 -4.20 -5.22 -6.03
N GLN A 22 -5.25 -4.75 -6.70
CA GLN A 22 -6.47 -4.30 -6.01
C GLN A 22 -7.49 -5.44 -6.01
N GLU A 23 -7.40 -6.32 -5.02
CA GLU A 23 -8.51 -7.21 -4.67
C GLU A 23 -9.70 -6.33 -4.25
N SER A 24 -10.92 -6.70 -4.65
CA SER A 24 -12.11 -5.85 -4.50
C SER A 24 -12.34 -5.45 -3.04
N VAL A 25 -11.98 -4.22 -2.70
CA VAL A 25 -12.18 -3.62 -1.37
C VAL A 25 -13.69 -3.48 -1.13
N LYS A 26 -14.30 -4.48 -0.51
CA LYS A 26 -15.67 -4.39 0.00
C LYS A 26 -15.65 -3.68 1.35
N THR A 27 -16.08 -2.42 1.36
CA THR A 27 -16.31 -1.66 2.59
C THR A 27 -17.39 -2.38 3.40
N ILE A 28 -17.07 -2.84 4.61
CA ILE A 28 -17.98 -3.60 5.50
C ILE A 28 -19.20 -2.74 5.91
N PHE A 29 -19.12 -1.42 5.77
CA PHE A 29 -20.18 -0.49 6.13
C PHE A 29 -21.20 -0.33 5.00
N LYS A 30 -22.28 -1.11 5.06
CA LYS A 30 -23.48 -0.93 4.25
C LYS A 30 -24.30 0.23 4.82
N SER A 31 -24.22 1.41 4.19
CA SER A 31 -25.35 2.34 4.09
C SER A 31 -25.05 3.42 3.05
N ASN A 32 -25.83 3.40 1.97
CA ASN A 32 -25.91 4.40 0.90
C ASN A 32 -24.82 4.37 -0.22
N PRO A 33 -25.20 4.07 -1.48
CA PRO A 33 -24.30 4.02 -2.65
C PRO A 33 -23.76 5.40 -3.12
N ARG A 34 -24.03 6.47 -2.37
CA ARG A 34 -23.51 7.83 -2.60
C ARG A 34 -22.63 8.36 -1.46
N SER A 35 -22.33 7.52 -0.47
CA SER A 35 -21.61 7.94 0.73
C SER A 35 -20.10 7.84 0.56
N SER A 36 -19.41 8.98 0.74
CA SER A 36 -17.96 9.02 0.96
C SER A 36 -17.66 8.63 2.40
N GLY A 37 -16.64 7.79 2.63
CA GLY A 37 -16.44 7.18 3.94
C GLY A 37 -15.03 6.68 4.20
N GLY A 38 -14.70 6.56 5.49
CA GLY A 38 -13.42 6.07 5.94
C GLY A 38 -13.27 4.56 5.74
N TYR A 39 -12.09 4.15 5.32
CA TYR A 39 -11.68 2.76 5.18
C TYR A 39 -10.34 2.55 5.87
N GLY A 40 -10.18 1.39 6.49
CA GLY A 40 -8.93 0.95 7.09
C GLY A 40 -8.79 -0.54 6.94
N ALA A 41 -7.58 -0.99 6.65
CA ALA A 41 -7.23 -2.39 6.52
C ALA A 41 -5.87 -2.65 7.15
N ILE A 42 -5.76 -3.84 7.75
CA ILE A 42 -4.51 -4.38 8.23
C ILE A 42 -4.04 -5.41 7.20
N SER A 43 -2.75 -5.39 6.90
CA SER A 43 -2.10 -6.33 6.00
C SER A 43 -0.91 -6.96 6.71
N ASN A 44 -0.66 -8.23 6.46
CA ASN A 44 0.51 -8.92 6.94
C ASN A 44 1.07 -9.78 5.81
N LYS A 45 2.38 -9.67 5.56
CA LYS A 45 3.05 -10.39 4.48
C LYS A 45 4.30 -11.06 5.03
N PHE A 46 4.41 -12.37 4.79
CA PHE A 46 5.64 -13.12 5.00
C PHE A 46 6.48 -13.12 3.73
N THR A 47 7.74 -12.73 3.85
CA THR A 47 8.66 -12.62 2.71
C THR A 47 10.09 -12.94 3.13
N GLN A 48 11.03 -12.90 2.18
CA GLN A 48 12.45 -13.05 2.46
C GLN A 48 13.18 -11.76 2.08
N ILE A 49 13.94 -11.19 3.01
CA ILE A 49 14.79 -10.02 2.78
C ILE A 49 16.23 -10.46 3.00
N ARG A 50 17.07 -10.36 1.96
CA ARG A 50 18.48 -10.79 2.00
C ARG A 50 18.64 -12.26 2.43
N GLY A 51 17.75 -13.14 1.95
CA GLY A 51 17.75 -14.58 2.26
C GLY A 51 17.32 -14.93 3.69
N LYS A 52 16.85 -13.96 4.49
CA LYS A 52 16.32 -14.20 5.83
C LYS A 52 14.80 -14.02 5.84
N TYR A 53 14.11 -14.89 6.59
CA TYR A 53 12.67 -14.76 6.79
C TYR A 53 12.35 -13.43 7.46
N ALA A 54 11.36 -12.73 6.91
CA ALA A 54 10.91 -11.43 7.38
C ALA A 54 9.38 -11.41 7.40
N ASN A 55 8.84 -10.82 8.47
CA ASN A 55 7.43 -10.49 8.55
C ASN A 55 7.26 -8.99 8.33
N MET A 56 6.37 -8.60 7.42
CA MET A 56 6.03 -7.22 7.17
C MET A 56 4.56 -6.99 7.53
N SER A 57 4.35 -6.25 8.60
CA SER A 57 3.03 -5.83 9.06
C SER A 57 2.76 -4.42 8.59
N GLY A 58 1.63 -4.19 7.95
CA GLY A 58 1.21 -2.88 7.49
C GLY A 58 -0.22 -2.57 7.86
N LEU A 59 -0.50 -1.30 8.05
CA LEU A 59 -1.84 -0.76 8.15
C LEU A 59 -1.98 0.34 7.12
N TYR A 60 -3.11 0.36 6.42
CA TYR A 60 -3.41 1.42 5.48
C TYR A 60 -4.87 1.78 5.58
N GLY A 61 -5.16 3.05 5.35
CA GLY A 61 -6.51 3.55 5.40
C GLY A 61 -6.63 4.86 4.65
N GLY A 62 -7.86 5.25 4.38
CA GLY A 62 -8.13 6.43 3.60
C GLY A 62 -9.61 6.77 3.57
N TRP A 63 -9.89 7.86 2.90
CA TRP A 63 -11.24 8.33 2.65
C TRP A 63 -11.62 8.03 1.20
N PHE A 64 -12.72 7.31 1.02
CA PHE A 64 -13.30 7.09 -0.29
C PHE A 64 -14.13 8.30 -0.71
N ILE A 65 -13.83 8.86 -1.88
CA ILE A 65 -14.64 9.85 -2.58
C ILE A 65 -15.49 9.10 -3.61
N ASN A 66 -16.81 9.18 -3.46
CA ASN A 66 -17.79 8.51 -4.34
C ASN A 66 -17.53 7.01 -4.54
N GLN A 67 -16.89 6.34 -3.57
CA GLN A 67 -16.53 4.91 -3.63
C GLN A 67 -15.71 4.49 -4.86
N ARG A 68 -15.12 5.46 -5.58
CA ARG A 68 -14.31 5.24 -6.80
C ARG A 68 -12.85 5.57 -6.58
N LEU A 69 -12.58 6.61 -5.79
CA LEU A 69 -11.23 7.07 -5.50
C LEU A 69 -11.01 7.00 -3.99
N MET A 70 -10.00 6.27 -3.53
CA MET A 70 -9.58 6.30 -2.13
C MET A 70 -8.31 7.14 -2.02
N ILE A 71 -8.38 8.22 -1.24
CA ILE A 71 -7.19 8.98 -0.86
C ILE A 71 -6.84 8.56 0.55
N GLY A 72 -5.65 7.99 0.72
CA GLY A 72 -5.26 7.38 1.98
C GLY A 72 -3.76 7.41 2.21
N ALA A 73 -3.40 7.04 3.43
CA ALA A 73 -2.03 6.84 3.85
C ALA A 73 -1.90 5.45 4.47
N GLY A 74 -0.69 4.90 4.43
CA GLY A 74 -0.39 3.65 5.05
C GLY A 74 1.03 3.66 5.62
N ALA A 75 1.23 2.85 6.64
CA ALA A 75 2.53 2.60 7.21
C ALA A 75 2.75 1.09 7.29
N ALA A 76 3.98 0.67 7.04
CA ALA A 76 4.39 -0.70 7.23
C ALA A 76 5.68 -0.75 8.04
N ALA A 77 5.75 -1.72 8.94
CA ALA A 77 6.94 -2.06 9.69
C ALA A 77 7.39 -3.46 9.28
N VAL A 78 8.70 -3.64 9.21
CA VAL A 78 9.31 -4.92 8.91
C VAL A 78 10.06 -5.45 10.12
N THR A 79 9.74 -6.67 10.50
CA THR A 79 10.50 -7.45 11.47
C THR A 79 11.37 -8.43 10.69
N SER A 80 12.62 -8.01 10.44
CA SER A 80 13.69 -8.86 9.93
C SER A 80 14.54 -9.36 11.09
N ASN A 81 15.09 -10.57 10.99
CA ASN A 81 15.79 -11.27 12.08
C ASN A 81 14.87 -11.94 13.10
N ILE A 82 13.73 -12.48 12.65
CA ILE A 82 13.01 -13.48 13.44
C ILE A 82 13.97 -14.68 13.56
N PRO A 83 14.35 -15.12 14.79
CA PRO A 83 15.17 -16.32 14.99
C PRO A 83 14.31 -17.55 14.65
N GLY A 84 14.13 -17.80 13.35
CA GLY A 84 13.49 -19.01 12.83
C GLY A 84 14.57 -20.09 12.69
N VAL A 85 14.28 -21.26 13.27
CA VAL A 85 15.09 -22.48 13.28
C VAL A 85 15.96 -22.61 12.03
N ARG A 86 17.26 -22.77 12.27
CA ARG A 86 18.24 -23.09 11.24
C ARG A 86 17.92 -24.50 10.74
N ILE A 87 17.10 -24.61 9.70
CA ILE A 87 16.91 -25.85 8.95
C ILE A 87 18.19 -26.09 8.14
N HIS A 88 19.08 -26.89 8.73
CA HIS A 88 20.06 -27.66 7.98
C HIS A 88 19.36 -28.81 7.27
#